data_AF-A0A223RYP3-F1
#
_entry.id   AF-A0A223RYP3-F1
#
_cell.length_a   1.000
_cell.length_b   1.000
_cell.length_c   1.000
_cell.angle_alpha   90.00
_cell.angle_beta   90.00
_cell.angle_gamma   90.00
#
_symmetry.space_group_name_H-M   'P 1'
#
loop_
_entity.id
_entity.type
_entity.pdbx_description
1 polymer ?
#
loop_
_entity_poly.entity_id
_entity_poly.type
_entity_poly.pdbx_seq_one_letter_code
_entity_poly.pdbx_strand_id
1 'polypeptide(L)'
;MDSLSRAEDFPIPEEDENWESITKFWFNSLKVSAIRQYYDSTDWATALYVAEAMDRNLKSGGKFSGQLFASVMTAMDNLLTTEGARRRARIEIETANDTHEEEDASNVVDLRKRAQGESG
;
A
#
# COMPACT_ATOMS: atom_id res chain seq x y z
N MET A 1 11.13 28.03 -8.05
CA MET A 1 11.54 26.71 -7.55
C MET A 1 11.41 25.79 -8.74
N ASP A 2 12.51 25.25 -9.26
CA ASP A 2 12.45 24.32 -10.39
C ASP A 2 11.74 23.05 -9.90
N SER A 3 10.67 22.66 -10.59
CA SER A 3 9.95 21.42 -10.33
C SER A 3 10.83 20.28 -10.83
N LEU A 4 11.47 19.53 -9.91
CA LEU A 4 12.12 18.28 -10.28
C LEU A 4 11.03 17.31 -10.75
N SER A 5 11.01 17.01 -12.04
CA SER A 5 10.12 16.01 -12.61
C SER A 5 10.64 14.61 -12.29
N ARG A 6 9.75 13.74 -11.87
CA ARG A 6 10.00 12.31 -11.71
C ARG A 6 10.50 11.71 -13.03
N ALA A 7 11.47 10.79 -12.98
CA ALA A 7 11.79 9.98 -14.14
C ALA A 7 10.61 9.01 -14.41
N GLU A 8 9.81 9.29 -15.43
CA GLU A 8 8.62 8.47 -15.74
C GLU A 8 8.97 7.05 -16.18
N ASP A 9 10.15 6.85 -16.78
CA ASP A 9 10.55 5.58 -17.40
C ASP A 9 11.42 4.67 -16.51
N PHE A 10 11.54 4.92 -15.21
CA PHE A 10 12.28 3.99 -14.35
C PHE A 10 11.44 2.72 -14.11
N PRO A 11 11.86 1.55 -14.60
CA PRO A 11 11.08 0.34 -14.47
C PRO A 11 10.97 -0.06 -13.00
N ILE A 12 9.77 -0.44 -12.57
CA ILE A 12 9.59 -1.02 -11.25
C ILE A 12 10.35 -2.35 -11.25
N PRO A 13 11.26 -2.57 -10.30
CA PRO A 13 12.06 -3.78 -10.30
C PRO A 13 11.22 -5.02 -9.98
N GLU A 14 11.65 -6.15 -10.51
CA GLU A 14 11.11 -7.46 -10.16
C GLU A 14 11.71 -7.98 -8.85
N GLU A 15 10.98 -8.87 -8.18
CA GLU A 15 11.49 -9.59 -7.02
C GLU A 15 12.65 -10.53 -7.39
N ASP A 16 13.50 -10.86 -6.42
CA ASP A 16 14.48 -11.93 -6.60
C ASP A 16 13.79 -13.30 -6.53
N GLU A 17 13.99 -14.14 -7.55
CA GLU A 17 13.44 -15.49 -7.65
C GLU A 17 13.90 -16.40 -6.49
N ASN A 18 15.02 -16.10 -5.85
CA ASN A 18 15.54 -16.89 -4.75
C ASN A 18 14.97 -16.50 -3.40
N TRP A 19 14.27 -15.36 -3.28
CA TRP A 19 13.67 -14.95 -2.01
C TRP A 19 12.63 -15.94 -1.50
N GLU A 20 12.50 -16.00 -0.18
CA GLU A 20 11.41 -16.66 0.52
C GLU A 20 10.06 -16.09 0.06
N SER A 21 9.05 -16.96 0.06
CA SER A 21 7.71 -16.61 -0.44
C SER A 21 7.11 -15.39 0.27
N ILE A 22 7.36 -15.24 1.57
CA ILE A 22 6.86 -14.11 2.35
C ILE A 22 7.54 -12.78 1.98
N THR A 23 8.85 -12.81 1.66
CA THR A 23 9.57 -11.63 1.19
C THR A 23 9.03 -11.17 -0.16
N LYS A 24 8.86 -12.12 -1.11
CA LYS A 24 8.27 -11.85 -2.42
C LYS A 24 6.87 -11.26 -2.28
N PHE A 25 6.05 -11.86 -1.42
CA PHE A 25 4.70 -11.39 -1.16
C PHE A 25 4.70 -9.94 -0.65
N TRP A 26 5.55 -9.62 0.33
CA TRP A 26 5.68 -8.25 0.84
C TRP A 26 6.09 -7.28 -0.26
N PHE A 27 7.17 -7.57 -1.00
CA PHE A 27 7.67 -6.68 -2.05
C PHE A 27 6.64 -6.47 -3.17
N ASN A 28 5.99 -7.55 -3.63
CA ASN A 28 4.96 -7.47 -4.67
C ASN A 28 3.70 -6.74 -4.20
N SER A 29 3.37 -6.77 -2.91
CA SER A 29 2.25 -5.99 -2.38
C SER A 29 2.44 -4.48 -2.57
N LEU A 30 3.69 -4.00 -2.61
CA LEU A 30 3.99 -2.60 -2.86
C LEU A 30 3.58 -2.18 -4.29
N LYS A 31 3.67 -3.09 -5.26
CA LYS A 31 3.32 -2.85 -6.66
C LYS A 31 1.83 -2.60 -6.87
N VAL A 32 0.98 -3.06 -5.95
CA VAL A 32 -0.49 -2.96 -6.05
C VAL A 32 -1.12 -2.10 -4.96
N SER A 33 -0.34 -1.66 -3.97
CA SER A 33 -0.84 -0.83 -2.87
C SER A 33 -1.15 0.60 -3.33
N ALA A 34 -2.16 1.23 -2.73
CA ALA A 34 -2.52 2.62 -2.99
C ALA A 34 -1.34 3.59 -2.75
N ILE A 35 -0.45 3.27 -1.80
CA ILE A 35 0.74 4.09 -1.52
C ILE A 35 1.78 4.10 -2.66
N ARG A 36 1.71 3.17 -3.62
CA ARG A 36 2.61 3.09 -4.78
C ARG A 36 2.76 4.42 -5.52
N GLN A 37 1.68 5.20 -5.59
CA GLN A 37 1.66 6.48 -6.30
C GLN A 37 2.69 7.50 -5.75
N TYR A 38 3.18 7.31 -4.53
CA TYR A 38 4.16 8.18 -3.89
C TYR A 38 5.63 7.74 -4.09
N TYR A 39 5.89 6.52 -4.57
CA TYR A 39 7.24 5.96 -4.63
C TYR A 39 7.97 6.37 -5.89
N ASP A 40 9.13 7.02 -5.81
CA ASP A 40 10.07 7.24 -6.91
C ASP A 40 11.07 6.09 -7.08
N SER A 41 11.97 6.18 -8.07
CA SER A 41 13.00 5.18 -8.35
C SER A 41 13.86 4.86 -7.12
N THR A 42 14.14 5.86 -6.27
CA THR A 42 14.89 5.68 -5.03
C THR A 42 14.10 4.93 -3.95
N ASP A 43 12.78 5.08 -3.92
CA ASP A 43 11.91 4.32 -3.00
C ASP A 43 11.85 2.85 -3.42
N TRP A 44 11.76 2.58 -4.72
CA TRP A 44 11.85 1.21 -5.26
C TRP A 44 13.20 0.56 -4.97
N ALA A 45 14.30 1.29 -5.16
CA ALA A 45 15.63 0.80 -4.81
C ALA A 45 15.75 0.53 -3.30
N THR A 46 15.16 1.38 -2.46
CA THR A 46 15.11 1.18 -1.01
C THR A 46 14.28 -0.05 -0.66
N ALA A 47 13.11 -0.23 -1.27
CA ALA A 47 12.24 -1.38 -1.05
C ALA A 47 12.93 -2.71 -1.42
N LEU A 48 13.66 -2.76 -2.54
CA LEU A 48 14.48 -3.92 -2.90
C LEU A 48 15.52 -4.25 -1.83
N TYR A 49 16.27 -3.25 -1.37
CA TYR A 49 17.29 -3.44 -0.35
C TYR A 49 16.69 -3.95 0.98
N VAL A 50 15.52 -3.42 1.35
CA VAL A 50 14.79 -3.85 2.55
C VAL A 50 14.28 -5.28 2.40
N ALA A 51 13.77 -5.67 1.22
CA ALA A 51 13.37 -7.04 0.93
C ALA A 51 14.55 -8.01 1.05
N GLU A 52 15.71 -7.66 0.49
CA GLU A 52 16.93 -8.46 0.60
C GLU A 52 17.38 -8.62 2.07
N ALA A 53 17.34 -7.54 2.85
CA ALA A 53 17.67 -7.58 4.28
C ALA A 53 16.68 -8.46 5.08
N MET A 54 15.38 -8.36 4.77
CA MET A 54 14.33 -9.20 5.34
C MET A 54 14.58 -10.68 5.02
N ASP A 55 14.85 -11.00 3.76
CA ASP A 55 15.05 -12.37 3.28
C ASP A 55 16.27 -13.05 3.91
N ARG A 56 17.39 -12.34 3.94
CA ARG A 56 18.62 -12.81 4.61
C ARG A 56 18.38 -13.11 6.08
N ASN A 57 17.55 -12.31 6.76
CA ASN A 57 17.22 -12.53 8.16
C ASN A 57 16.38 -13.81 8.34
N LEU A 58 15.41 -14.04 7.45
CA LEU A 58 14.58 -15.25 7.44
C LEU A 58 15.43 -16.51 7.20
N LYS A 59 16.40 -16.42 6.29
CA LYS A 59 17.32 -17.52 5.93
C LYS A 59 18.46 -17.75 6.92
N SER A 60 18.51 -17.02 8.03
CA SER A 60 19.60 -17.08 9.02
C SER A 60 19.71 -18.42 9.80
N GLY A 61 18.91 -19.42 9.48
CA GLY A 61 19.05 -20.79 10.02
C GLY A 61 18.92 -20.87 11.54
N GLY A 62 17.98 -20.11 12.12
CA GLY A 62 17.73 -20.06 13.57
C GLY A 62 18.46 -18.94 14.30
N LYS A 63 19.26 -18.12 13.61
CA LYS A 63 19.90 -16.91 14.17
C LYS A 63 19.16 -15.64 13.75
N PHE A 64 17.84 -15.65 13.91
CA PHE A 64 17.02 -14.52 13.54
C PHE A 64 17.41 -13.28 14.35
N SER A 65 17.84 -12.23 13.66
CA SER A 65 18.32 -11.00 14.28
C SER A 65 17.15 -10.07 14.56
N GLY A 66 16.82 -9.90 15.85
CA GLY A 66 15.82 -8.93 16.30
C GLY A 66 16.22 -7.48 15.99
N GLN A 67 17.52 -7.17 16.01
CA GLN A 67 18.00 -5.83 15.65
C GLN A 67 17.80 -5.53 14.16
N LEU A 68 18.10 -6.49 13.28
CA LEU A 68 17.86 -6.34 11.85
C LEU A 68 16.35 -6.23 11.56
N PHE A 69 15.54 -7.03 12.26
CA PHE A 69 14.09 -6.92 12.16
C PHE A 69 13.57 -5.53 12.56
N ALA A 70 14.07 -4.95 13.65
CA ALA A 70 13.70 -3.58 14.04
C ALA A 70 14.10 -2.53 12.98
N SER A 71 15.26 -2.70 12.34
CA SER A 71 15.68 -1.85 11.22
C SER A 71 14.78 -2.01 9.98
N VAL A 72 14.37 -3.24 9.65
CA VAL A 72 13.40 -3.50 8.57
C VAL A 72 12.05 -2.85 8.88
N MET A 73 11.53 -2.98 10.11
CA MET A 73 10.28 -2.32 10.52
C MET A 73 10.37 -0.79 10.42
N THR A 74 11.53 -0.22 10.77
CA THR A 74 11.77 1.22 10.60
C THR A 74 11.75 1.64 9.13
N ALA A 75 12.39 0.85 8.26
CA ALA A 75 12.37 1.13 6.82
C ALA A 75 10.97 0.99 6.21
N MET A 76 10.20 -0.01 6.66
CA MET A 76 8.79 -0.21 6.28
C MET A 76 7.92 0.99 6.68
N ASP A 77 8.17 1.57 7.86
CA ASP A 77 7.50 2.79 8.32
C ASP A 77 7.86 4.01 7.47
N ASN A 78 9.14 4.17 7.11
CA ASN A 78 9.59 5.27 6.23
C ASN A 78 9.00 5.15 4.82
N LEU A 79 8.79 3.93 4.35
CA LEU A 79 8.14 3.60 3.08
C LEU A 79 6.60 3.64 3.16
N LEU A 80 6.00 4.04 4.28
CA LEU A 80 4.54 4.16 4.48
C LEU A 80 3.75 2.85 4.29
N THR A 81 4.41 1.71 4.42
CA THR A 81 3.81 0.40 4.14
C THR A 81 2.93 -0.09 5.30
N THR A 82 3.17 0.40 6.52
CA THR A 82 2.38 0.05 7.70
C THR A 82 1.22 1.02 7.90
N GLU A 83 0.14 0.53 8.51
CA GLU A 83 -1.01 1.37 8.86
C GLU A 83 -0.62 2.49 9.84
N GLY A 84 0.25 2.19 10.80
CA GLY A 84 0.76 3.18 11.75
C GLY A 84 1.50 4.33 11.06
N ALA A 85 2.31 4.02 10.04
CA ALA A 85 3.02 5.04 9.27
C ALA A 85 2.06 5.94 8.47
N ARG A 86 1.08 5.34 7.78
CA ARG A 86 0.06 6.09 7.04
C ARG A 86 -0.76 7.01 7.94
N ARG A 87 -1.22 6.50 9.09
CA ARG A 87 -1.98 7.31 10.06
C ARG A 87 -1.19 8.51 10.57
N ARG A 88 0.11 8.37 10.84
CA ARG A 88 0.99 9.49 11.24
C ARG A 88 1.18 10.50 10.12
N ALA A 89 1.27 10.02 8.88
CA ALA A 89 1.31 10.86 7.68
C ALA A 89 -0.05 11.44 7.27
N ARG A 90 -1.13 11.04 7.96
CA ARG A 90 -2.53 11.42 7.65
C ARG A 90 -2.94 11.02 6.23
N ILE A 91 -2.51 9.83 5.81
CA ILE A 91 -2.90 9.21 4.54
C ILE A 91 -4.05 8.24 4.82
N GLU A 92 -5.18 8.47 4.15
CA GLU A 92 -6.33 7.58 4.15
C GLU A 92 -6.31 6.73 2.88
N ILE A 93 -6.60 5.43 3.00
CA ILE A 93 -6.76 4.53 1.86
C ILE A 93 -8.24 4.24 1.74
N GLU A 94 -8.84 4.70 0.65
CA GLU A 94 -10.22 4.37 0.29
C GLU A 94 -10.27 2.95 -0.27
N THR A 95 -11.22 2.15 0.22
CA THR A 95 -11.48 0.82 -0.33
C THR A 95 -12.58 0.94 -1.38
N ALA A 96 -12.51 0.15 -2.47
CA ALA A 96 -13.54 0.20 -3.52
C ALA A 96 -14.98 -0.03 -2.98
N ASN A 97 -15.13 -0.70 -1.84
CA ASN A 97 -16.42 -0.91 -1.18
C ASN A 97 -16.95 0.30 -0.40
N ASP A 98 -16.12 1.29 -0.08
CA ASP A 98 -16.51 2.49 0.68
C ASP A 98 -17.30 3.49 -0.18
N THR A 99 -17.36 3.27 -1.51
CA THR A 99 -18.08 4.12 -2.47
C THR A 99 -19.56 3.75 -2.66
N HIS A 100 -20.07 2.74 -1.94
CA HIS A 100 -21.45 2.24 -2.07
C HIS A 100 -22.49 2.86 -1.11
N GLU A 101 -22.17 3.94 -0.38
CA GLU A 101 -23.11 4.53 0.59
C GLU A 101 -23.76 5.86 0.17
N GLU A 102 -23.37 6.48 -0.95
CA GLU A 102 -23.95 7.78 -1.36
C GLU A 102 -25.00 7.72 -2.48
N GLU A 103 -25.06 6.66 -3.29
CA GLU A 103 -26.07 6.55 -4.37
C GLU A 103 -27.44 6.04 -3.90
N ASP A 104 -27.53 5.41 -2.72
CA ASP A 104 -28.78 4.75 -2.29
C ASP A 104 -29.77 5.67 -1.55
N ALA A 105 -29.30 6.82 -1.03
CA ALA A 105 -30.17 7.79 -0.35
C ALA A 105 -31.15 8.50 -1.33
N SER A 106 -30.76 8.63 -2.60
CA SER A 106 -31.60 9.19 -3.67
C SER A 106 -32.77 8.26 -4.01
N ASN A 107 -32.53 6.94 -4.06
CA ASN A 107 -33.52 5.96 -4.48
C ASN A 107 -34.65 5.75 -3.44
N VAL A 108 -34.34 5.89 -2.14
CA VAL A 108 -35.33 5.72 -1.06
C VAL A 108 -36.34 6.89 -1.02
N VAL A 109 -35.92 8.10 -1.40
CA VAL A 109 -36.80 9.28 -1.42
C VAL A 109 -37.79 9.21 -2.58
N ASP A 110 -37.39 8.70 -3.75
CA ASP A 110 -38.27 8.56 -4.90
C ASP A 110 -39.29 7.42 -4.76
N LEU A 111 -38.94 6.30 -4.12
CA LEU A 111 -39.88 5.22 -3.84
C LEU A 111 -41.00 5.65 -2.87
N ARG A 112 -40.70 6.48 -1.87
CA ARG A 112 -41.70 7.03 -0.93
C ARG A 112 -42.67 8.01 -1.58
N LYS A 113 -42.19 8.84 -2.51
CA LYS A 113 -43.05 9.77 -3.28
C LYS A 113 -44.01 9.03 -4.21
N ARG A 114 -43.56 7.93 -4.83
CA ARG A 114 -44.38 7.08 -5.70
C ARG A 114 -45.48 6.34 -4.93
N ALA A 115 -45.16 5.82 -3.74
CA ALA A 115 -46.13 5.13 -2.89
C ALA A 115 -47.21 6.06 -2.28
N GLN A 116 -46.96 7.37 -2.20
CA GLN A 116 -47.91 8.36 -1.67
C GLN A 116 -48.76 9.04 -2.76
N GLY A 117 -48.51 8.75 -4.04
CA GLY A 117 -49.16 9.39 -5.20
C GLY A 117 -50.29 8.61 -5.85
N GLU A 118 -50.59 7.39 -5.42
CA GLU A 118 -51.67 6.56 -5.97
C GLU A 118 -52.71 6.24 -4.89
N SER A 119 -53.53 7.24 -4.60
CA SER A 119 -54.86 7.06 -3.98
C SER A 119 -55.72 8.25 -4.42
N GLY A 120 -56.05 8.24 -5.71
CA GLY A 120 -57.14 9.03 -6.30
C GLY A 120 -58.21 8.07 -6.79
#